data_AF-A0A2R6GBU8-F1
#
_entry.id   AF-A0A2R6GBU8-F1
#
_cell.length_a   1.000
_cell.length_b   1.000
_cell.length_c   1.000
_cell.angle_alpha   90.00
_cell.angle_beta   90.00
_cell.angle_gamma   90.00
#
_symmetry.space_group_name_H-M   'P 1'
#
loop_
_entity.id
_entity.type
_entity.pdbx_description
1 polymer ?
#
loop_
_entity_poly.entity_id
_entity_poly.type
_entity_poly.pdbx_seq_one_letter_code
_entity_poly.pdbx_strand_id
1 'polypeptide(L)'
;MPIRVDDEGFLRGFWPEESENGTPASEILDLRFSAAWFRYCGFSDHDGFEAGADQDTYLRAAPDPPYDWQADELSPGDRLHVDSFEDYESWGNGIGTADLGKPAMATWRSRGSSPPFGVQVVRRPRVSELRSSDDWLFATTDLDFVAWAPLCPNDCATTAFKGSEASEEVGGGDLAYCPRHESLFDPFDVAEGTVDQ
;
A
#
# COMPACT_ATOMS: atom_id res chain seq x y z
N MET A 1 0.36 5.58 0.56
CA MET A 1 0.48 6.18 -0.79
C MET A 1 -0.92 6.38 -1.36
N PRO A 2 -1.17 7.43 -2.14
CA PRO A 2 -2.49 7.64 -2.72
C PRO A 2 -2.80 6.60 -3.80
N ILE A 3 -4.03 6.08 -3.79
CA ILE A 3 -4.56 5.14 -4.77
C ILE A 3 -5.68 5.78 -5.57
N ARG A 4 -5.78 5.40 -6.84
CA ARG A 4 -6.86 5.75 -7.76
C ARG A 4 -7.34 4.50 -8.47
N VAL A 5 -8.64 4.40 -8.69
CA VAL A 5 -9.21 3.38 -9.56
C VAL A 5 -9.46 4.03 -10.94
N ASP A 6 -9.11 3.34 -12.02
CA ASP A 6 -9.46 3.80 -13.36
C ASP A 6 -10.93 3.49 -13.70
N ASP A 7 -11.37 3.91 -14.89
CA ASP A 7 -12.73 3.71 -15.37
C ASP A 7 -13.05 2.24 -15.70
N GLU A 8 -12.04 1.40 -15.89
CA GLU A 8 -12.19 -0.04 -16.08
C GLU A 8 -12.23 -0.80 -14.75
N GLY A 9 -11.75 -0.23 -13.65
CA GLY A 9 -11.70 -0.85 -12.32
C GLY A 9 -10.31 -1.31 -11.86
N PHE A 10 -9.23 -0.94 -12.56
CA PHE A 10 -7.86 -1.27 -12.17
C PHE A 10 -7.26 -0.26 -11.19
N LEU A 11 -6.46 -0.77 -10.26
CA LEU A 11 -5.82 0.03 -9.22
C LEU A 11 -4.53 0.66 -9.71
N ARG A 12 -4.36 1.96 -9.46
CA ARG A 12 -3.16 2.75 -9.76
C ARG A 12 -2.64 3.47 -8.53
N GLY A 13 -1.32 3.45 -8.34
CA GLY A 13 -0.65 4.33 -7.40
C GLY A 13 -0.42 5.71 -8.01
N PHE A 14 -0.66 6.76 -7.23
CA PHE A 14 -0.40 8.14 -7.63
C PHE A 14 1.10 8.49 -7.45
N TRP A 15 1.71 9.05 -8.49
CA TRP A 15 3.06 9.62 -8.43
C TRP A 15 2.97 11.14 -8.65
N PRO A 16 3.64 11.97 -7.83
CA PRO A 16 3.65 13.40 -8.05
C PRO A 16 4.58 13.74 -9.22
N GLU A 17 4.11 14.56 -10.16
CA GLU A 17 4.86 14.90 -11.39
C GLU A 17 5.70 16.17 -11.26
N GLU A 18 5.24 17.13 -10.45
CA GLU A 18 5.92 18.41 -10.29
C GLU A 18 7.16 18.26 -9.41
N SER A 19 8.25 18.95 -9.74
CA SER A 19 9.47 18.95 -8.93
C SER A 19 9.52 20.18 -8.05
N GLU A 20 9.64 19.97 -6.73
CA GLU A 20 9.88 21.03 -5.76
C GLU A 20 11.23 20.78 -5.06
N ASN A 21 12.16 21.72 -5.20
CA ASN A 21 13.52 21.59 -4.67
C ASN A 21 14.23 20.27 -5.08
N GLY A 22 13.96 19.80 -6.30
CA GLY A 22 14.52 18.54 -6.82
C GLY A 22 13.84 17.27 -6.27
N THR A 23 12.72 17.40 -5.56
CA THR A 23 11.91 16.27 -5.06
C THR A 23 10.52 16.32 -5.69
N PRO A 24 10.06 15.24 -6.33
CA PRO A 24 8.69 15.22 -6.86
C PRO A 24 7.64 15.46 -5.76
N ALA A 25 6.71 16.38 -5.98
CA ALA A 25 5.66 16.77 -5.05
C ALA A 25 4.38 17.22 -5.79
N SER A 26 3.22 17.10 -5.16
CA SER A 26 1.94 17.57 -5.69
C SER A 26 0.97 17.85 -4.55
N GLU A 27 -0.03 18.71 -4.80
CA GLU A 27 -1.14 18.92 -3.88
C GLU A 27 -2.30 17.98 -4.22
N ILE A 28 -2.86 17.32 -3.21
CA ILE A 28 -4.04 16.47 -3.31
C ILE A 28 -5.08 17.00 -2.32
N LEU A 29 -6.14 17.62 -2.82
CA LEU A 29 -7.15 18.31 -1.98
C LEU A 29 -6.51 19.26 -0.96
N ASP A 30 -5.62 20.14 -1.43
CA ASP A 30 -4.86 21.09 -0.60
C ASP A 30 -3.88 20.47 0.41
N LEU A 31 -3.70 19.14 0.39
CA LEU A 31 -2.70 18.44 1.20
C LEU A 31 -1.47 18.11 0.37
N ARG A 32 -0.30 18.38 0.93
CA ARG A 32 0.97 18.18 0.24
C ARG A 32 1.41 16.72 0.26
N PHE A 33 1.53 16.12 -0.93
CA PHE A 33 2.17 14.82 -1.13
C PHE A 33 3.58 15.00 -1.71
N SER A 34 4.57 14.33 -1.11
CA SER A 34 5.96 14.38 -1.57
C SER A 34 6.50 12.97 -1.76
N ALA A 35 7.24 12.76 -2.85
CA ALA A 35 8.00 11.54 -3.10
C ALA A 35 9.06 11.26 -2.02
N ALA A 36 9.38 12.23 -1.16
CA ALA A 36 10.19 12.01 0.04
C ALA A 36 9.67 10.86 0.92
N TRP A 37 8.36 10.60 0.92
CA TRP A 37 7.74 9.49 1.64
C TRP A 37 8.25 8.12 1.20
N PHE A 38 8.75 8.00 -0.03
CA PHE A 38 9.29 6.76 -0.57
C PHE A 38 10.81 6.66 -0.43
N ARG A 39 11.50 7.65 0.14
CA ARG A 39 12.97 7.61 0.34
C ARG A 39 13.41 6.69 1.49
N TYR A 40 12.44 6.17 2.25
CA TYR A 40 12.70 5.25 3.34
C TYR A 40 13.33 3.93 2.82
N CYS A 41 14.17 3.28 3.62
CA CYS A 41 14.77 1.98 3.29
C CYS A 41 15.60 1.89 2.00
N GLY A 42 16.25 2.98 1.59
CA GLY A 42 17.19 2.96 0.45
C GLY A 42 16.53 3.08 -0.92
N PHE A 43 15.23 3.38 -0.95
CA PHE A 43 14.51 3.69 -2.19
C PHE A 43 14.72 5.13 -2.69
N SER A 44 15.61 5.90 -2.05
CA SER A 44 15.95 7.28 -2.44
C SER A 44 16.40 7.42 -3.89
N ASP A 45 17.12 6.42 -4.42
CA ASP A 45 17.71 6.41 -5.76
C ASP A 45 17.03 5.37 -6.67
N HIS A 46 15.79 4.98 -6.36
CA HIS A 46 15.08 4.00 -7.15
C HIS A 46 14.69 4.60 -8.51
N ASP A 47 15.13 4.01 -9.62
CA ASP A 47 14.93 4.50 -11.00
C ASP A 47 13.46 4.80 -11.34
N GLY A 48 12.53 4.08 -10.70
CA GLY A 48 11.11 4.34 -10.84
C GLY A 48 10.68 5.71 -10.29
N PHE A 49 11.44 6.34 -9.40
CA PHE A 49 11.06 7.55 -8.68
C PHE A 49 11.69 8.83 -9.25
N GLU A 50 12.31 8.76 -10.42
CA GLU A 50 12.77 9.95 -11.15
C GLU A 50 11.58 10.75 -11.70
N ALA A 51 11.68 12.09 -11.65
CA ALA A 51 10.67 12.99 -12.20
C ALA A 51 10.56 12.82 -13.73
N GLY A 52 9.33 12.73 -14.25
CA GLY A 52 9.09 12.56 -15.69
C GLY A 52 9.43 11.17 -16.24
N ALA A 53 9.74 10.19 -15.40
CA ALA A 53 9.89 8.81 -15.83
C ALA A 53 8.52 8.24 -16.25
N ASP A 54 8.42 7.84 -17.53
CA ASP A 54 7.26 7.14 -18.09
C ASP A 54 7.21 5.71 -17.51
N GLN A 55 6.57 5.59 -16.34
CA GLN A 55 6.52 4.36 -15.57
C GLN A 55 5.07 3.91 -15.40
N ASP A 56 4.89 2.60 -15.44
CA ASP A 56 3.61 1.95 -15.18
C ASP A 56 3.09 2.27 -13.77
N THR A 57 1.95 2.97 -13.68
CA THR A 57 1.34 3.32 -12.39
C THR A 57 0.38 2.27 -11.85
N TYR A 58 0.10 1.20 -12.60
CA TYR A 58 -0.78 0.13 -12.14
C TYR A 58 -0.13 -0.70 -11.02
N LEU A 59 -0.95 -1.07 -10.03
CA LEU A 59 -0.57 -2.09 -9.06
C LEU A 59 -0.69 -3.47 -9.70
N ARG A 60 0.36 -4.27 -9.55
CA ARG A 60 0.43 -5.62 -10.11
C ARG A 60 0.64 -6.65 -9.02
N ALA A 61 -0.03 -7.80 -9.08
CA ALA A 61 0.15 -8.89 -8.13
C ALA A 61 1.64 -9.23 -7.96
N ALA A 62 2.11 -9.20 -6.71
CA ALA A 62 3.48 -9.57 -6.38
C ALA A 62 3.68 -11.09 -6.57
N PRO A 63 4.92 -11.54 -6.83
CA PRO A 63 5.25 -12.95 -6.69
C PRO A 63 5.11 -13.40 -5.24
N ASP A 64 4.73 -14.66 -5.03
CA ASP A 64 4.66 -15.33 -3.73
C ASP A 64 3.90 -14.53 -2.64
N PRO A 65 2.63 -14.11 -2.90
CA PRO A 65 1.86 -13.39 -1.90
C PRO A 65 1.56 -14.28 -0.69
N PRO A 66 1.46 -13.71 0.53
CA PRO A 66 1.17 -14.47 1.75
C PRO A 66 -0.32 -14.84 1.90
N TYR A 67 -1.11 -14.70 0.83
CA TYR A 67 -2.56 -14.87 0.86
C TYR A 67 -3.00 -15.91 -0.17
N ASP A 68 -3.64 -16.98 0.31
CA ASP A 68 -4.12 -18.08 -0.54
C ASP A 68 -5.04 -17.58 -1.66
N TRP A 69 -6.01 -16.71 -1.34
CA TRP A 69 -6.93 -16.15 -2.33
C TRP A 69 -6.18 -15.46 -3.48
N GLN A 70 -5.09 -14.76 -3.16
CA GLN A 70 -4.33 -14.01 -4.15
C GLN A 70 -3.51 -14.96 -5.02
N ALA A 71 -2.90 -15.98 -4.41
CA ALA A 71 -2.12 -16.99 -5.12
C ALA A 71 -3.00 -17.87 -6.03
N ASP A 72 -4.23 -18.14 -5.62
CA ASP A 72 -5.19 -18.98 -6.35
C ASP A 72 -5.85 -18.24 -7.53
N GLU A 73 -6.12 -16.94 -7.39
CA GLU A 73 -6.88 -16.17 -8.36
C GLU A 73 -6.03 -15.35 -9.33
N LEU A 74 -4.80 -14.97 -8.96
CA LEU A 74 -3.97 -14.03 -9.72
C LEU A 74 -2.59 -14.62 -10.04
N SER A 75 -2.11 -14.38 -11.26
CA SER A 75 -0.72 -14.64 -11.63
C SER A 75 0.19 -13.46 -11.28
N PRO A 76 1.46 -13.69 -10.92
CA PRO A 76 2.41 -12.61 -10.71
C PRO A 76 2.48 -11.66 -11.93
N GLY A 77 2.34 -10.37 -11.69
CA GLY A 77 2.32 -9.34 -12.73
C GLY A 77 0.92 -8.97 -13.27
N ASP A 78 -0.13 -9.71 -12.93
CA ASP A 78 -1.51 -9.35 -13.24
C ASP A 78 -1.88 -8.02 -12.60
N ARG A 79 -2.63 -7.17 -13.32
CA ARG A 79 -3.11 -5.91 -12.74
C ARG A 79 -4.16 -6.21 -11.68
N LEU A 80 -4.07 -5.54 -10.54
CA LEU A 80 -5.10 -5.64 -9.52
C LEU A 80 -6.36 -4.89 -9.98
N HIS A 81 -7.51 -5.55 -9.82
CA HIS A 81 -8.82 -5.04 -10.18
C HIS A 81 -9.72 -5.00 -8.94
N VAL A 82 -10.67 -4.06 -8.88
CA VAL A 82 -11.57 -3.92 -7.72
C VAL A 82 -12.41 -5.17 -7.45
N ASP A 83 -12.76 -5.91 -8.50
CA ASP A 83 -13.55 -7.15 -8.43
C ASP A 83 -12.87 -8.23 -7.59
N SER A 84 -11.53 -8.28 -7.60
CA SER A 84 -10.75 -9.21 -6.76
C SER A 84 -10.95 -8.96 -5.25
N PHE A 85 -11.56 -7.84 -4.89
CA PHE A 85 -11.82 -7.42 -3.52
C PHE A 85 -13.31 -7.32 -3.18
N GLU A 86 -14.24 -7.84 -3.96
CA GLU A 86 -15.69 -7.67 -3.74
C GLU A 86 -16.19 -8.19 -2.37
N ASP A 87 -15.58 -9.25 -1.87
CA ASP A 87 -15.94 -9.93 -0.62
C ASP A 87 -15.26 -9.32 0.63
N TYR A 88 -14.59 -8.17 0.51
CA TYR A 88 -13.78 -7.55 1.56
C TYR A 88 -14.50 -7.29 2.89
N GLU A 89 -15.82 -7.10 2.87
CA GLU A 89 -16.63 -6.89 4.07
C GLU A 89 -16.89 -8.19 4.86
N SER A 90 -16.60 -9.34 4.26
CA SER A 90 -16.79 -10.67 4.86
C SER A 90 -15.52 -11.53 4.88
N TRP A 91 -14.43 -10.99 4.31
CA TRP A 91 -13.21 -11.76 4.08
C TRP A 91 -12.47 -12.04 5.39
N GLY A 92 -11.92 -13.23 5.49
CA GLY A 92 -11.01 -13.63 6.56
C GLY A 92 -10.19 -14.86 6.18
N ASN A 93 -8.99 -14.97 6.73
CA ASN A 93 -8.06 -16.07 6.51
C ASN A 93 -7.65 -16.79 7.80
N GLY A 94 -8.39 -16.59 8.89
CA GLY A 94 -8.04 -17.14 10.21
C GLY A 94 -6.99 -16.33 10.99
N ILE A 95 -6.48 -15.22 10.43
CA ILE A 95 -5.58 -14.28 11.11
C ILE A 95 -6.35 -13.00 11.43
N GLY A 96 -6.42 -12.68 12.72
CA GLY A 96 -7.10 -11.55 13.30
C GLY A 96 -8.62 -11.61 13.15
N THR A 97 -9.25 -10.44 13.27
CA THR A 97 -10.69 -10.27 13.11
C THR A 97 -11.06 -10.38 11.62
N ALA A 98 -12.01 -11.25 11.30
CA ALA A 98 -12.63 -11.28 9.97
C ALA A 98 -13.29 -9.92 9.65
N ASP A 99 -13.57 -9.64 8.39
CA ASP A 99 -14.36 -8.47 7.94
C ASP A 99 -13.62 -7.12 8.10
N LEU A 100 -12.36 -7.12 8.56
CA LEU A 100 -11.54 -5.91 8.64
C LEU A 100 -10.99 -5.43 7.31
N GLY A 101 -11.16 -6.22 6.25
CA GLY A 101 -10.72 -5.91 4.90
C GLY A 101 -9.89 -7.03 4.28
N LYS A 102 -9.86 -7.04 2.94
CA LYS A 102 -9.14 -8.03 2.13
C LYS A 102 -7.81 -7.44 1.65
N PRO A 103 -6.65 -8.01 2.05
CA PRO A 103 -5.34 -7.53 1.67
C PRO A 103 -4.77 -8.24 0.44
N ALA A 104 -3.99 -7.51 -0.36
CA ALA A 104 -3.14 -8.06 -1.41
C ALA A 104 -1.71 -7.51 -1.32
N MET A 105 -0.73 -8.30 -1.76
CA MET A 105 0.65 -7.88 -1.99
C MET A 105 0.86 -7.54 -3.46
N ALA A 106 1.41 -6.36 -3.75
CA ALA A 106 1.56 -5.83 -5.09
C ALA A 106 2.97 -5.29 -5.34
N THR A 107 3.24 -5.03 -6.61
CA THR A 107 4.35 -4.22 -7.09
C THR A 107 3.81 -2.99 -7.80
N TRP A 108 4.58 -1.89 -7.74
CA TRP A 108 4.25 -0.62 -8.35
C TRP A 108 5.45 -0.04 -9.09
N ARG A 109 5.20 0.66 -10.21
CA ARG A 109 6.25 1.20 -11.10
C ARG A 109 7.24 0.11 -11.54
N SER A 110 6.74 -1.12 -11.68
CA SER A 110 7.51 -2.35 -11.89
C SER A 110 7.89 -2.63 -13.35
N ARG A 111 7.35 -1.86 -14.31
CA ARG A 111 7.75 -1.94 -15.72
C ARG A 111 8.73 -0.82 -16.03
N GLY A 112 10.02 -1.06 -15.79
CA GLY A 112 11.09 -0.10 -16.08
C GLY A 112 12.02 0.21 -14.92
N SER A 113 11.68 -0.23 -13.70
CA SER A 113 12.57 -0.19 -12.53
C SER A 113 12.99 -1.59 -12.10
N SER A 114 14.20 -1.71 -11.54
CA SER A 114 14.69 -2.96 -10.94
C SER A 114 15.47 -2.65 -9.64
N PRO A 115 15.05 -3.20 -8.48
CA PRO A 115 13.89 -4.07 -8.27
C PRO A 115 12.55 -3.31 -8.43
N PRO A 116 11.40 -4.00 -8.55
CA PRO A 116 10.10 -3.35 -8.48
C PRO A 116 9.79 -2.90 -7.04
N PHE A 117 9.04 -1.80 -6.88
CA PHE A 117 8.65 -1.31 -5.56
C PHE A 117 7.50 -2.12 -4.99
N GLY A 118 7.68 -2.72 -3.81
CA GLY A 118 6.64 -3.49 -3.13
C GLY A 118 5.57 -2.59 -2.50
N VAL A 119 4.30 -2.99 -2.61
CA VAL A 119 3.15 -2.28 -2.07
C VAL A 119 2.21 -3.29 -1.43
N GLN A 120 1.72 -3.03 -0.23
CA GLN A 120 0.58 -3.75 0.32
C GLN A 120 -0.66 -2.88 0.17
N VAL A 121 -1.75 -3.48 -0.29
CA VAL A 121 -3.04 -2.82 -0.51
C VAL A 121 -4.14 -3.56 0.24
N VAL A 122 -5.07 -2.82 0.82
CA VAL A 122 -6.24 -3.37 1.52
C VAL A 122 -7.48 -2.60 1.10
N ARG A 123 -8.54 -3.31 0.74
CA ARG A 123 -9.90 -2.75 0.70
C ARG A 123 -10.59 -3.03 2.03
N ARG A 124 -11.15 -2.02 2.70
CA ARG A 124 -11.78 -2.21 4.03
C ARG A 124 -13.04 -1.38 4.28
N PRO A 125 -14.03 -1.88 5.03
CA PRO A 125 -15.31 -1.16 5.22
C PRO A 125 -15.17 0.22 5.88
N ARG A 126 -14.23 0.37 6.83
CA ARG A 126 -14.12 1.57 7.68
C ARG A 126 -13.40 2.75 7.03
N VAL A 127 -12.85 2.62 5.82
CA VAL A 127 -12.19 3.77 5.16
C VAL A 127 -13.23 4.83 4.82
N SER A 128 -14.40 4.45 4.30
CA SER A 128 -15.52 5.35 4.05
C SER A 128 -16.01 6.10 5.30
N GLU A 129 -15.83 5.52 6.48
CA GLU A 129 -16.13 6.16 7.76
C GLU A 129 -15.02 7.15 8.17
N LEU A 130 -13.75 6.75 8.00
CA LEU A 130 -12.57 7.61 8.23
C LEU A 130 -12.47 8.77 7.24
N ARG A 131 -13.01 8.61 6.03
CA ARG A 131 -13.17 9.65 5.00
C ARG A 131 -13.88 10.91 5.53
N SER A 132 -14.62 10.80 6.64
CA SER A 132 -15.30 11.93 7.27
C SER A 132 -14.50 12.61 8.39
N SER A 133 -13.40 12.01 8.86
CA SER A 133 -12.64 12.47 10.03
C SER A 133 -11.15 12.75 9.78
N ASP A 134 -10.59 12.29 8.65
CA ASP A 134 -9.18 12.47 8.28
C ASP A 134 -9.08 12.91 6.81
N ASP A 135 -8.70 14.18 6.62
CA ASP A 135 -8.65 14.82 5.30
C ASP A 135 -7.62 14.14 4.37
N TRP A 136 -6.53 13.59 4.91
CA TRP A 136 -5.49 12.92 4.14
C TRP A 136 -5.94 11.55 3.65
N LEU A 137 -6.51 10.73 4.54
CA LEU A 137 -7.10 9.46 4.14
C LEU A 137 -8.22 9.69 3.12
N PHE A 138 -9.03 10.73 3.29
CA PHE A 138 -10.06 11.09 2.31
C PHE A 138 -9.49 11.39 0.93
N ALA A 139 -8.45 12.24 0.87
CA ALA A 139 -7.83 12.68 -0.37
C ALA A 139 -7.07 11.56 -1.12
N THR A 140 -6.58 10.58 -0.37
CA THR A 140 -5.63 9.58 -0.88
C THR A 140 -6.23 8.19 -1.06
N THR A 141 -7.48 7.97 -0.65
CA THR A 141 -8.21 6.72 -0.84
C THR A 141 -9.28 6.83 -1.92
N ASP A 142 -9.47 5.74 -2.66
CA ASP A 142 -10.55 5.58 -3.62
C ASP A 142 -11.17 4.20 -3.44
N LEU A 143 -12.50 4.09 -3.52
CA LEU A 143 -13.27 2.85 -3.26
C LEU A 143 -12.81 2.04 -2.02
N ASP A 144 -12.47 2.75 -0.94
CA ASP A 144 -12.02 2.18 0.33
C ASP A 144 -10.67 1.45 0.30
N PHE A 145 -9.86 1.72 -0.73
CA PHE A 145 -8.50 1.20 -0.82
C PHE A 145 -7.49 2.06 -0.08
N VAL A 146 -6.69 1.41 0.76
CA VAL A 146 -5.50 1.96 1.41
C VAL A 146 -4.28 1.19 0.92
N ALA A 147 -3.17 1.87 0.68
CA ALA A 147 -1.92 1.23 0.29
C ALA A 147 -0.69 1.88 0.93
N TRP A 148 0.32 1.06 1.22
CA TRP A 148 1.58 1.49 1.83
C TRP A 148 2.75 0.63 1.37
N ALA A 149 3.97 1.10 1.64
CA ALA A 149 5.18 0.29 1.46
C ALA A 149 5.26 -0.73 2.61
N PRO A 150 5.26 -2.05 2.35
CA PRO A 150 5.23 -3.07 3.39
C PRO A 150 6.62 -3.28 3.97
N LEU A 151 7.19 -2.25 4.58
CA LEU A 151 8.57 -2.22 5.07
C LEU A 151 8.59 -1.92 6.56
N CYS A 152 9.38 -2.71 7.29
CA CYS A 152 9.60 -2.54 8.71
C CYS A 152 10.41 -1.26 8.98
N PRO A 153 9.91 -0.33 9.82
CA PRO A 153 10.64 0.86 10.27
C PRO A 153 11.97 0.60 10.98
N ASN A 154 12.22 -0.63 11.45
CA ASN A 154 13.43 -0.98 12.20
C ASN A 154 14.57 -1.45 11.29
N ASP A 155 14.26 -2.24 10.27
CA ASP A 155 15.27 -2.97 9.48
C ASP A 155 14.89 -3.21 8.02
N CYS A 156 13.84 -2.55 7.53
CA CYS A 156 13.41 -2.63 6.13
C CYS A 156 12.96 -4.01 5.66
N ALA A 157 12.80 -4.98 6.57
CA ALA A 157 12.24 -6.28 6.23
C ALA A 157 10.78 -6.14 5.82
N THR A 158 10.33 -7.01 4.91
CA THR A 158 8.94 -6.99 4.45
C THR A 158 7.99 -7.29 5.61
N THR A 159 6.94 -6.47 5.73
CA THR A 159 5.84 -6.67 6.67
C THR A 159 4.60 -7.15 5.93
N ALA A 160 3.66 -7.74 6.66
CA ALA A 160 2.35 -8.05 6.08
C ALA A 160 1.22 -7.94 7.10
N PHE A 161 0.15 -7.23 6.73
CA PHE A 161 -1.14 -7.26 7.42
C PHE A 161 -1.85 -8.59 7.16
N LYS A 162 -2.23 -9.31 8.22
CA LYS A 162 -2.87 -10.63 8.14
C LYS A 162 -2.11 -11.66 7.27
N GLY A 163 -0.79 -11.53 7.14
CA GLY A 163 0.02 -12.37 6.25
C GLY A 163 0.81 -13.48 6.96
N SER A 164 0.70 -13.60 8.28
CA SER A 164 1.40 -14.64 9.05
C SER A 164 0.64 -14.99 10.32
N GLU A 165 0.38 -16.27 10.56
CA GLU A 165 -0.23 -16.75 11.80
C GLU A 165 0.62 -16.43 13.04
N ALA A 166 1.95 -16.28 12.88
CA ALA A 166 2.85 -15.90 13.97
C ALA A 166 2.50 -14.52 14.59
N SER A 167 1.78 -13.65 13.86
CA SER A 167 1.32 -12.38 14.43
C SER A 167 0.30 -12.59 15.56
N GLU A 168 -0.48 -13.68 15.55
CA GLU A 168 -1.42 -14.01 16.63
C GLU A 168 -0.72 -14.23 17.97
N GLU A 169 0.45 -14.88 17.93
CA GLU A 169 1.21 -15.23 19.14
C GLU A 169 1.66 -13.98 19.92
N VAL A 170 1.77 -12.84 19.24
CA VAL A 170 2.15 -11.54 19.80
C VAL A 170 0.99 -10.55 19.87
N GLY A 171 -0.26 -11.00 19.64
CA GLY A 171 -1.46 -10.16 19.69
C GLY A 171 -1.62 -9.18 18.52
N GLY A 172 -0.96 -9.47 17.40
CA GLY A 172 -0.85 -8.63 16.21
C GLY A 172 -1.69 -9.10 15.01
N GLY A 173 -2.71 -9.94 15.21
CA GLY A 173 -3.56 -10.48 14.15
C GLY A 173 -4.18 -9.41 13.23
N ASP A 174 -4.47 -8.23 13.78
CA ASP A 174 -5.05 -7.08 13.07
C ASP A 174 -4.03 -5.98 12.74
N LEU A 175 -2.74 -6.30 12.74
CA LEU A 175 -1.65 -5.36 12.48
C LEU A 175 -0.73 -5.90 11.38
N ALA A 176 0.06 -5.01 10.77
CA ALA A 176 1.16 -5.40 9.91
C ALA A 176 2.30 -5.94 10.77
N TYR A 177 2.70 -7.18 10.52
CA TYR A 177 3.69 -7.90 11.32
C TYR A 177 5.05 -7.98 10.61
N CYS A 178 6.13 -7.74 11.37
CA CYS A 178 7.50 -8.01 10.94
C CYS A 178 8.07 -9.22 11.70
N PRO A 179 8.41 -10.33 11.02
CA PRO A 179 8.91 -11.55 11.67
C PRO A 179 10.35 -11.42 12.21
N ARG A 180 11.11 -10.40 11.81
CA ARG A 180 12.52 -10.25 12.21
C ARG A 180 12.69 -9.88 13.68
N HIS A 181 11.79 -9.04 14.18
CA HIS A 181 11.84 -8.46 15.52
C HIS A 181 10.46 -8.46 16.18
N GLU A 182 9.52 -9.26 15.68
CA GLU A 182 8.14 -9.38 16.17
C GLU A 182 7.43 -8.01 16.30
N SER A 183 7.77 -7.08 15.41
CA SER A 183 7.25 -5.71 15.48
C SER A 183 5.87 -5.63 14.83
N LEU A 184 5.01 -4.81 15.42
CA LEU A 184 3.62 -4.61 15.01
C LEU A 184 3.39 -3.16 14.63
N PHE A 185 2.70 -2.95 13.51
CA PHE A 185 2.40 -1.62 12.98
C PHE A 185 0.93 -1.56 12.58
N ASP A 186 0.22 -0.52 12.99
CA ASP A 186 -1.11 -0.27 12.46
C ASP A 186 -0.96 0.36 11.06
N PRO A 187 -1.32 -0.35 9.98
CA PRO A 187 -1.19 0.19 8.63
C PRO A 187 -2.18 1.33 8.34
N PHE A 188 -3.11 1.58 9.26
CA PHE A 188 -4.14 2.62 9.15
C PHE A 188 -3.89 3.82 10.06
N ASP A 189 -2.88 3.75 10.94
CA ASP A 189 -2.39 4.90 11.68
C ASP A 189 -1.48 5.72 10.75
N VAL A 190 -2.12 6.49 9.87
CA VAL A 190 -1.42 7.35 8.92
C VAL A 190 -0.95 8.59 9.66
N ALA A 191 0.29 8.59 10.12
CA ALA A 191 0.93 9.83 10.52
C ALA A 191 0.94 10.77 9.30
N GLU A 192 0.42 11.99 9.46
CA GLU A 192 0.67 13.08 8.52
C GLU A 192 2.18 13.14 8.33
N GLY A 193 2.66 12.88 7.12
CA GLY A 193 4.06 13.04 6.78
C GLY A 193 4.41 14.52 6.68
N THR A 194 4.25 15.26 7.78
CA THR A 194 5.06 16.44 8.05
C THR A 194 6.47 15.95 8.26
N VAL A 195 7.23 15.94 7.16
CA VAL A 195 8.68 16.10 7.27
C VAL A 195 8.86 17.51 7.83
N ASP A 196 8.89 17.61 9.16
CA ASP A 196 9.29 18.85 9.82
C ASP A 196 10.65 19.29 9.26
N GLN A 197 10.73 20.60 9.03
CA GLN A 197 11.77 21.36 8.35
C GLN A 197 13.21 21.05 8.79
#